data_AF-C6LFU3-F1
#
_entry.id   AF-C6LFU3-F1
#
_cell.length_a   1.000
_cell.length_b   1.000
_cell.length_c   1.000
_cell.angle_alpha   90.00
_cell.angle_beta   90.00
_cell.angle_gamma   90.00
#
_symmetry.space_group_name_H-M   'P 1'
#
loop_
_entity.id
_entity.type
_entity.pdbx_description
1 polymer ?
#
loop_
_entity_poly.entity_id
_entity_poly.type
_entity_poly.pdbx_seq_one_letter_code
_entity_poly.pdbx_strand_id
1 'polypeptide(L)'
;MNVNERIKKVRKTLELTQQEFGERIGIKRNSVALIENGRNTSDQTIFAICREFNVREEWLREGTGEMFKAAPNTALDALAEEYGYSRRDYVVVEKFSNLSRRERDVILDFLADVAAGCADIDSPEFPAENPGKIDIEAEVAAYRRSLELQEKASGKSSALPGINAATSKSIVYHENEKEA
;
A
#
# COMPACT_ATOMS: atom_id res chain seq x y z
N MET A 1 -15.12 5.87 -33.45
CA MET A 1 -15.77 5.53 -32.18
C MET A 1 -16.21 6.83 -31.50
N ASN A 2 -17.47 6.95 -31.07
CA ASN A 2 -17.94 8.13 -30.33
C ASN A 2 -17.83 7.93 -28.80
N VAL A 3 -18.17 8.96 -28.02
CA VAL A 3 -18.08 8.90 -26.54
C VAL A 3 -18.99 7.82 -25.95
N ASN A 4 -20.18 7.65 -26.51
CA ASN A 4 -21.17 6.67 -26.05
C ASN A 4 -20.66 5.23 -26.21
N GLU A 5 -20.06 4.93 -27.36
CA GLU A 5 -19.41 3.65 -27.65
C GLU A 5 -18.21 3.43 -26.72
N ARG A 6 -17.41 4.46 -26.42
CA ARG A 6 -16.29 4.36 -25.48
C ARG A 6 -16.75 4.11 -24.04
N ILE A 7 -17.83 4.75 -23.59
CA ILE A 7 -18.45 4.46 -22.28
C ILE A 7 -18.88 2.99 -22.20
N LYS A 8 -19.54 2.49 -23.26
CA LYS A 8 -19.92 1.08 -23.37
C LYS A 8 -18.69 0.16 -23.34
N LYS A 9 -17.60 0.56 -24.00
CA LYS A 9 -16.33 -0.17 -24.01
C LYS A 9 -15.74 -0.25 -22.60
N VAL A 10 -15.63 0.85 -21.87
CA VAL A 10 -15.16 0.87 -20.48
C VAL A 10 -15.94 -0.13 -19.63
N ARG A 11 -17.28 -0.05 -19.65
CA ARG A 11 -18.12 -0.96 -18.87
C ARG A 11 -17.87 -2.43 -19.22
N LYS A 12 -17.77 -2.75 -20.52
CA LYS A 12 -17.56 -4.11 -20.99
C LYS A 12 -16.16 -4.64 -20.66
N THR A 13 -15.12 -3.80 -20.73
CA THR A 13 -13.76 -4.15 -20.31
C THR A 13 -13.70 -4.51 -18.82
N LEU A 14 -14.50 -3.84 -17.99
CA LEU A 14 -14.61 -4.10 -16.56
C LEU A 14 -15.60 -5.24 -16.22
N GLU A 15 -16.19 -5.88 -17.24
CA GLU A 15 -17.16 -6.96 -17.11
C GLU A 15 -18.42 -6.62 -16.30
N LEU A 16 -18.76 -5.33 -16.20
CA LEU A 16 -19.90 -4.85 -15.42
C LEU A 16 -21.21 -4.89 -16.21
N THR A 17 -22.30 -5.19 -15.53
CA THR A 17 -23.65 -4.94 -16.02
C THR A 17 -23.94 -3.44 -16.08
N GLN A 18 -24.94 -3.04 -16.86
CA GLN A 18 -25.38 -1.62 -16.91
C GLN A 18 -25.88 -1.13 -15.55
N GLN A 19 -26.38 -2.05 -14.71
CA GLN A 19 -26.84 -1.73 -13.37
C GLN A 19 -25.67 -1.41 -12.45
N GLU A 20 -24.71 -2.33 -12.33
CA GLU A 20 -23.52 -2.14 -11.47
C GLU A 20 -22.70 -0.90 -11.89
N PHE A 21 -22.56 -0.68 -13.20
CA PHE A 21 -21.87 0.49 -13.71
C PHE A 21 -22.57 1.79 -13.32
N GLY A 22 -23.91 1.81 -13.43
CA GLY A 22 -24.72 2.96 -13.03
C GLY A 22 -24.67 3.22 -11.53
N GLU A 23 -24.78 2.17 -10.71
CA GLU A 23 -24.71 2.25 -9.25
C GLU A 23 -23.40 2.87 -8.78
N ARG A 24 -22.26 2.46 -9.36
CA ARG A 24 -20.94 3.01 -9.01
C ARG A 24 -20.76 4.49 -9.33
N ILE A 25 -21.33 4.97 -10.45
CA ILE A 25 -21.24 6.40 -10.84
C ILE A 25 -22.46 7.23 -10.41
N GLY A 26 -23.38 6.64 -9.62
CA GLY A 26 -24.54 7.34 -9.05
C GLY A 26 -25.67 7.64 -10.04
N ILE A 27 -25.86 6.84 -11.08
CA ILE A 27 -26.96 6.98 -12.05
C ILE A 27 -27.77 5.69 -12.24
N LYS A 28 -29.04 5.83 -12.63
CA LYS A 28 -29.91 4.67 -12.86
C LYS A 28 -29.45 3.85 -14.07
N ARG A 29 -29.65 2.53 -14.02
CA ARG A 29 -29.40 1.59 -15.14
C ARG A 29 -29.97 2.06 -16.48
N ASN A 30 -31.19 2.61 -16.49
CA ASN A 30 -31.82 3.14 -17.71
C ASN A 30 -31.06 4.33 -18.30
N SER A 31 -30.46 5.19 -17.46
CA SER A 31 -29.63 6.30 -17.93
C SER A 31 -28.37 5.78 -18.62
N VAL A 32 -27.71 4.76 -18.06
CA VAL A 32 -26.56 4.09 -18.70
C VAL A 32 -26.95 3.55 -20.07
N ALA A 33 -28.08 2.83 -20.16
CA ALA A 33 -28.56 2.27 -21.42
C ALA A 33 -28.85 3.35 -22.47
N LEU A 34 -29.48 4.48 -22.10
CA LEU A 34 -29.73 5.58 -23.02
C LEU A 34 -28.42 6.23 -23.50
N ILE A 35 -27.46 6.45 -22.58
CA ILE A 35 -26.15 7.00 -22.92
C ILE A 35 -25.43 6.05 -23.90
N GLU A 36 -25.36 4.75 -23.63
CA GLU A 36 -24.70 3.79 -24.52
C GLU A 36 -25.33 3.69 -25.92
N ASN A 37 -26.60 4.10 -26.07
CA ASN A 37 -27.33 4.12 -27.33
C ASN A 37 -27.37 5.51 -28.00
N GLY A 38 -26.54 6.46 -27.55
CA GLY A 38 -26.34 7.74 -28.26
C GLY A 38 -26.99 8.96 -27.60
N ARG A 39 -27.58 8.83 -26.40
CA ARG A 39 -28.01 10.02 -25.64
C ARG A 39 -26.77 10.83 -25.24
N ASN A 40 -26.86 12.16 -25.37
CA ASN A 40 -25.83 13.06 -24.88
C ASN A 40 -25.56 12.84 -23.38
N THR A 41 -24.29 12.80 -23.02
CA THR A 41 -23.83 12.64 -21.64
C THR A 41 -23.34 13.98 -21.11
N SER A 42 -23.50 14.25 -19.82
CA SER A 42 -23.01 15.47 -19.20
C SER A 42 -21.54 15.34 -18.81
N ASP A 43 -20.85 16.48 -18.67
CA ASP A 43 -19.47 16.50 -18.15
C ASP A 43 -19.39 15.86 -16.76
N GLN A 44 -20.40 16.07 -15.92
CA GLN A 44 -20.46 15.43 -14.60
C GLN A 44 -20.43 13.90 -14.70
N THR A 45 -21.14 13.30 -15.66
CA THR A 45 -21.10 11.85 -15.87
C THR A 45 -19.73 11.40 -16.39
N ILE A 46 -19.10 12.16 -17.28
CA ILE A 46 -17.74 11.87 -17.76
C ILE A 46 -16.76 11.90 -16.59
N PHE A 47 -16.79 12.95 -15.77
CA PHE A 47 -15.93 13.06 -14.58
C PHE A 47 -16.16 11.92 -13.58
N ALA A 48 -17.42 11.53 -13.34
CA ALA A 48 -17.73 10.40 -12.47
C ALA A 48 -17.12 9.09 -12.99
N ILE A 49 -17.23 8.82 -14.30
CA ILE A 49 -16.63 7.64 -14.94
C ILE A 49 -15.09 7.68 -14.82
N CYS A 50 -14.47 8.82 -15.14
CA CYS A 50 -13.03 8.99 -15.04
C CYS A 50 -12.51 8.75 -13.61
N ARG A 51 -13.22 9.26 -12.60
CA ARG A 51 -12.86 9.10 -11.18
C ARG A 51 -13.04 7.67 -10.70
N GLU A 52 -14.20 7.08 -10.99
CA GLU A 52 -14.60 5.77 -10.45
C GLU A 52 -13.80 4.61 -11.05
N PHE A 53 -13.49 4.70 -12.34
CA PHE A 53 -12.89 3.60 -13.10
C PHE A 53 -11.47 3.88 -13.56
N ASN A 54 -10.85 4.95 -13.04
CA ASN A 54 -9.51 5.38 -13.40
C ASN A 54 -9.31 5.52 -14.93
N VAL A 55 -10.32 6.02 -15.64
CA VAL A 55 -10.30 6.22 -17.11
C VAL A 55 -9.65 7.56 -17.46
N ARG A 56 -8.88 7.63 -18.55
CA ARG A 56 -8.34 8.90 -19.08
C ARG A 56 -9.44 9.68 -19.78
N GLU A 57 -9.55 10.97 -19.45
CA GLU A 57 -10.60 11.83 -19.99
C GLU A 57 -10.38 12.11 -21.48
N GLU A 58 -9.13 12.31 -21.90
CA GLU A 58 -8.74 12.51 -23.30
C GLU A 58 -9.15 11.29 -24.14
N TRP A 59 -8.89 10.09 -23.62
CA TRP A 59 -9.35 8.87 -24.28
C TRP A 59 -10.87 8.78 -24.33
N LEU A 60 -11.57 9.12 -23.24
CA LEU A 60 -13.02 9.01 -23.19
C LEU A 60 -13.72 10.04 -24.10
N ARG A 61 -13.18 11.25 -24.25
CA ARG A 61 -13.76 12.34 -25.06
C ARG A 61 -13.29 12.32 -26.50
N GLU A 62 -12.02 12.10 -26.73
CA GLU A 62 -11.37 12.29 -28.04
C GLU A 62 -10.95 10.95 -28.66
N GLY A 63 -10.78 9.91 -27.83
CA GLY A 63 -10.33 8.59 -28.30
C GLY A 63 -8.81 8.50 -28.46
N THR A 64 -8.06 9.44 -27.89
CA THR A 64 -6.60 9.51 -27.98
C THR A 64 -5.95 8.87 -26.74
N GLY A 65 -4.81 8.19 -26.92
CA GLY A 65 -4.07 7.57 -25.83
C GLY A 65 -4.65 6.25 -25.29
N GLU A 66 -4.28 5.92 -24.05
CA GLU A 66 -4.69 4.68 -23.35
C GLU A 66 -6.01 4.85 -22.60
N MET A 67 -6.83 3.79 -22.55
CA MET A 67 -8.16 3.81 -21.91
C MET A 67 -8.10 4.13 -20.42
N PHE A 68 -7.28 3.38 -19.69
CA PHE A 68 -7.10 3.57 -18.25
C PHE A 68 -5.86 4.41 -17.99
N LYS A 69 -5.93 5.23 -16.95
CA LYS A 69 -4.76 5.84 -16.33
C LYS A 69 -3.88 4.71 -15.79
N ALA A 70 -2.61 5.03 -15.64
CA ALA A 70 -1.72 4.18 -14.85
C ALA A 70 -2.39 3.93 -13.48
N ALA A 71 -2.36 2.70 -12.98
CA ALA A 71 -2.95 2.39 -11.68
C ALA A 71 -2.16 3.17 -10.61
N PRO A 72 -2.80 4.09 -9.87
CA PRO A 72 -2.15 4.70 -8.72
C PRO A 72 -2.14 3.66 -7.62
N ASN A 73 -0.99 3.05 -7.40
CA ASN A 73 -0.78 2.27 -6.20
C ASN A 73 0.04 3.16 -5.27
N THR A 74 -0.58 3.67 -4.21
CA THR A 74 0.14 4.35 -3.10
C THR A 74 1.36 3.55 -2.64
N ALA A 75 1.31 2.22 -2.76
CA ALA A 75 2.46 1.35 -2.51
C ALA A 75 3.57 1.48 -3.56
N LEU A 76 3.25 1.55 -4.85
CA LEU A 76 4.28 1.72 -5.90
C LEU A 76 4.84 3.14 -5.89
N ASP A 77 4.02 4.14 -5.60
CA ASP A 77 4.47 5.53 -5.44
C ASP A 77 5.43 5.66 -4.24
N ALA A 78 5.08 5.04 -3.10
CA ALA A 78 5.98 4.99 -1.93
C ALA A 78 7.29 4.28 -2.23
N LEU A 79 7.27 3.15 -2.94
CA LEU A 79 8.47 2.45 -3.38
C LEU A 79 9.29 3.29 -4.37
N ALA A 80 8.62 3.97 -5.29
CA ALA A 80 9.30 4.80 -6.28
C ALA A 80 10.05 5.98 -5.62
N GLU A 81 9.47 6.58 -4.58
CA GLU A 81 10.13 7.61 -3.78
C GLU A 81 11.26 7.03 -2.92
N GLU A 82 11.01 5.92 -2.21
CA GLU A 82 11.98 5.28 -1.31
C GLU A 82 13.24 4.79 -2.06
N TYR A 83 13.04 4.19 -3.23
CA TYR A 83 14.12 3.60 -4.04
C TYR A 83 14.53 4.46 -5.24
N GLY A 84 13.99 5.68 -5.37
CA GLY A 84 14.37 6.64 -6.41
C GLY A 84 14.11 6.15 -7.85
N TYR A 85 12.97 5.50 -8.10
CA TYR A 85 12.65 4.93 -9.41
C TYR A 85 12.61 6.01 -10.49
N SER A 86 13.25 5.73 -11.62
CA SER A 86 13.06 6.54 -12.81
C SER A 86 11.65 6.33 -13.39
N ARG A 87 11.23 7.24 -14.27
CA ARG A 87 9.97 7.08 -15.02
C ARG A 87 9.89 5.74 -15.76
N ARG A 88 11.04 5.19 -16.19
CA ARG A 88 11.08 3.88 -16.86
C ARG A 88 10.83 2.75 -15.86
N ASP A 89 11.50 2.78 -14.72
CA ASP A 89 11.39 1.75 -13.67
C ASP A 89 9.96 1.68 -13.13
N TYR A 90 9.36 2.85 -12.86
CA TYR A 90 7.96 2.96 -12.45
C TYR A 90 7.02 2.24 -13.42
N VAL A 91 7.13 2.57 -14.72
CA VAL A 91 6.25 2.02 -15.77
C VAL A 91 6.43 0.51 -15.92
N VAL A 92 7.66 0.00 -15.79
CA VAL A 92 7.92 -1.44 -15.86
C VAL A 92 7.21 -2.17 -14.73
N VAL A 93 7.41 -1.73 -13.49
CA VAL A 93 6.82 -2.38 -12.30
C VAL A 93 5.29 -2.26 -12.30
N GLU A 94 4.76 -1.10 -12.69
CA GLU A 94 3.33 -0.85 -12.81
C GLU A 94 2.68 -1.77 -13.86
N LYS A 95 3.28 -1.88 -15.05
CA LYS A 95 2.75 -2.73 -16.12
C LYS A 95 2.88 -4.20 -15.79
N PHE A 96 4.02 -4.63 -15.24
CA PHE A 96 4.24 -6.01 -14.82
C PHE A 96 3.23 -6.47 -13.75
N SER A 97 2.88 -5.59 -12.80
CA SER A 97 1.90 -5.88 -11.75
C SER A 97 0.49 -6.15 -12.29
N ASN A 98 0.15 -5.57 -13.44
CA ASN A 98 -1.16 -5.70 -14.09
C ASN A 98 -1.27 -6.89 -15.06
N LEU A 99 -0.18 -7.65 -15.29
CA LEU A 99 -0.17 -8.81 -16.18
C LEU A 99 -0.72 -10.07 -15.49
N SER A 100 -1.27 -10.99 -16.29
CA SER A 100 -1.63 -12.34 -15.82
C SER A 100 -0.39 -13.14 -15.42
N ARG A 101 -0.57 -14.19 -14.61
CA ARG A 101 0.55 -15.06 -14.18
C ARG A 101 1.33 -15.61 -15.38
N ARG A 102 0.63 -16.09 -16.41
CA ARG A 102 1.23 -16.62 -17.63
C ARG A 102 2.08 -15.57 -18.36
N GLU A 103 1.59 -14.34 -18.47
CA GLU A 103 2.32 -13.26 -19.15
C GLU A 103 3.57 -12.85 -18.36
N ARG A 104 3.50 -12.84 -17.01
CA ARG A 104 4.67 -12.62 -16.17
C ARG A 104 5.71 -13.73 -16.32
N ASP A 105 5.28 -14.98 -16.34
CA ASP A 105 6.18 -16.14 -16.52
C ASP A 105 6.95 -16.01 -17.85
N VAL A 106 6.27 -15.67 -18.94
CA VAL A 106 6.92 -15.45 -20.27
C VAL A 106 7.98 -14.34 -20.22
N ILE A 107 7.70 -13.24 -19.52
CA ILE A 107 8.67 -12.13 -19.39
C ILE A 107 9.87 -12.55 -18.53
N LEU A 108 9.62 -13.27 -17.44
CA LEU A 108 10.67 -13.75 -16.54
C LEU A 108 11.57 -14.77 -17.23
N ASP A 109 10.99 -15.70 -17.99
CA ASP A 109 11.74 -16.68 -18.78
C ASP A 109 12.63 -15.97 -19.82
N PHE A 110 12.08 -14.97 -20.52
CA PHE A 110 12.87 -14.18 -21.47
C PHE A 110 14.03 -13.43 -20.80
N LEU A 111 13.79 -12.81 -19.63
CA LEU A 111 14.86 -12.12 -18.89
C LEU A 111 15.93 -13.10 -18.39
N ALA A 112 15.54 -14.31 -17.98
CA ALA A 112 16.47 -15.36 -17.59
C ALA A 112 17.33 -15.83 -18.77
N ASP A 113 16.72 -16.03 -19.94
CA ASP A 113 17.43 -16.39 -21.17
C ASP A 113 18.43 -15.31 -21.61
N VAL A 114 18.02 -14.03 -21.55
CA VAL A 114 18.90 -12.89 -21.83
C VAL A 114 20.06 -12.84 -20.83
N ALA A 115 19.79 -13.01 -19.54
CA ALA A 115 20.82 -13.00 -18.51
C ALA A 115 21.81 -14.16 -18.68
N ALA A 116 21.32 -15.36 -19.03
CA ALA A 116 22.16 -16.52 -19.33
C ALA A 116 23.06 -16.28 -20.55
N GLY A 117 22.55 -15.60 -21.58
CA GLY A 117 23.34 -15.20 -22.75
C GLY A 117 24.37 -14.09 -22.48
N CYS A 118 24.18 -13.30 -21.42
CA CYS A 118 25.11 -12.25 -20.98
C CYS A 118 26.12 -12.71 -19.92
N ALA A 119 26.01 -13.95 -19.41
CA ALA A 119 26.86 -14.47 -18.34
C ALA A 119 28.36 -14.58 -18.73
N ASP A 120 28.70 -14.44 -20.00
CA ASP A 120 30.08 -14.40 -20.51
C ASP A 120 30.67 -12.96 -20.60
N ILE A 121 29.88 -11.92 -20.28
CA ILE A 121 30.32 -10.52 -20.33
C ILE A 121 30.27 -9.93 -18.92
N ASP A 122 31.44 -9.83 -18.29
CA ASP A 122 31.77 -9.07 -17.07
C ASP A 122 30.56 -8.74 -16.19
N SER A 123 30.26 -9.63 -15.24
CA SER A 123 29.26 -9.42 -14.20
C SER A 123 29.52 -8.08 -13.50
N PRO A 124 28.70 -7.03 -13.72
CA PRO A 124 28.79 -5.85 -12.88
C PRO A 124 28.19 -6.26 -11.54
N GLU A 125 28.99 -6.23 -10.48
CA GLU A 125 28.46 -6.25 -9.12
C GLU A 125 27.42 -5.13 -9.04
N PHE A 126 26.14 -5.49 -9.05
CA PHE A 126 25.10 -4.57 -8.61
C PHE A 126 25.49 -4.14 -7.20
N PRO A 127 25.70 -2.83 -6.94
CA PRO A 127 25.93 -2.38 -5.58
C PRO A 127 24.67 -2.73 -4.80
N ALA A 128 24.76 -3.76 -3.96
CA ALA A 128 23.78 -4.01 -2.93
C ALA A 128 23.94 -2.90 -1.88
N GLU A 129 23.61 -1.66 -2.24
CA GLU A 129 23.27 -0.66 -1.25
C GLU A 129 21.93 -1.07 -0.66
N ASN A 130 22.03 -1.96 0.33
CA ASN A 130 21.00 -2.15 1.32
C ASN A 130 21.13 -0.95 2.28
N PRO A 131 20.21 0.04 2.24
CA PRO A 131 20.27 1.20 3.14
C PRO A 131 20.02 0.85 4.62
N GLY A 132 19.87 -0.43 4.96
CA GLY A 132 19.51 -0.92 6.28
C GLY A 132 20.49 -1.90 6.91
N LYS A 133 21.82 -1.77 6.71
CA LYS A 133 22.75 -2.49 7.59
C LYS A 133 22.85 -1.77 8.93
N ILE A 134 21.88 -2.02 9.81
CA ILE A 134 21.98 -1.66 11.23
C ILE A 134 23.24 -2.34 11.77
N ASP A 135 24.16 -1.55 12.31
CA ASP A 135 25.29 -2.08 13.06
C ASP A 135 24.78 -2.64 14.39
N ILE A 136 24.49 -3.94 14.38
CA ILE A 136 23.96 -4.68 15.53
C ILE A 136 24.87 -4.51 16.75
N GLU A 137 26.18 -4.43 16.54
CA GLU A 137 27.18 -4.27 17.60
C GLU A 137 27.02 -2.91 18.30
N ALA A 138 26.84 -1.84 17.51
CA ALA A 138 26.64 -0.49 18.01
C ALA A 138 25.31 -0.33 18.76
N GLU A 139 24.23 -0.91 18.22
CA GLU A 139 22.89 -0.84 18.81
C GLU A 139 22.83 -1.57 20.17
N VAL A 140 23.42 -2.77 20.24
CA VAL A 140 23.50 -3.56 21.48
C VAL A 140 24.34 -2.85 22.53
N ALA A 141 25.43 -2.19 22.14
CA ALA A 141 26.26 -1.40 23.05
C ALA A 141 25.50 -0.20 23.63
N ALA A 142 24.74 0.50 22.80
CA ALA A 142 23.89 1.62 23.22
C ALA A 142 22.80 1.16 24.22
N TYR A 143 22.13 0.05 23.91
CA TYR A 143 21.11 -0.52 24.80
C TYR A 143 21.69 -0.96 26.14
N ARG A 144 22.85 -1.65 26.13
CA ARG A 144 23.54 -2.05 27.37
C ARG A 144 23.89 -0.83 28.24
N ARG A 145 24.42 0.24 27.62
CA ARG A 145 24.73 1.49 28.34
C ARG A 145 23.49 2.12 28.97
N SER A 146 22.34 2.05 28.31
CA SER A 146 21.07 2.58 28.84
C SER A 146 20.60 1.80 30.08
N LEU A 147 20.70 0.46 30.07
CA LEU A 147 20.35 -0.38 31.21
C LEU A 147 21.27 -0.15 32.42
N GLU A 148 22.58 -0.02 32.19
CA GLU A 148 23.55 0.25 33.27
C GLU A 148 23.31 1.61 33.95
N LEU A 149 22.89 2.62 33.19
CA LEU A 149 22.52 3.92 33.75
C LEU A 149 21.25 3.84 34.59
N GLN A 150 20.28 3.04 34.14
CA GLN A 150 19.02 2.81 34.84
C GLN A 150 19.24 2.06 36.17
N GLU A 151 20.10 1.03 36.16
CA GLU A 151 20.50 0.27 37.35
C GLU A 151 21.27 1.13 38.37
N LYS A 152 22.21 1.95 37.89
CA LYS A 152 22.97 2.89 38.74
C LYS A 152 22.06 3.98 39.33
N ALA A 153 21.00 4.37 38.63
CA ALA A 153 20.00 5.30 39.13
C ALA A 153 19.07 4.64 40.16
N SER A 154 18.68 3.37 39.97
CA SER A 154 17.86 2.63 40.95
C SER A 154 18.64 2.25 42.21
N GLY A 155 19.96 1.99 42.11
CA GLY A 155 20.82 1.64 43.24
C GLY A 155 21.11 2.78 44.23
N LYS A 156 20.70 4.02 43.94
CA LYS A 156 20.86 5.18 44.84
C LYS A 156 19.60 5.51 45.68
N SER A 157 18.56 4.66 45.65
CA SER A 157 17.32 4.84 46.43
C SER A 157 17.24 3.96 47.71
N SER A 158 18.39 3.69 48.35
CA SER A 158 18.44 2.93 49.60
C SER A 158 19.51 3.50 50.55
N ALA A 159 19.27 4.71 51.06
CA ALA A 159 19.86 5.19 52.30
C ALA A 159 18.90 6.19 52.96
N LEU A 160 18.04 5.70 53.85
CA LEU A 160 17.20 6.51 54.76
C LEU A 160 17.89 6.60 56.12
N PRO A 161 17.76 7.73 56.85
CA PRO A 161 17.90 7.73 58.30
C PRO A 161 16.53 7.91 58.99
N GLY A 162 16.04 6.79 59.52
CA GLY A 162 15.38 6.55 60.82
C GLY A 162 14.33 7.48 61.41
N ILE A 163 13.22 6.89 61.88
CA ILE A 163 12.75 7.05 63.27
C ILE A 163 11.87 5.88 63.74
N ASN A 164 11.91 5.70 65.05
CA ASN A 164 11.64 4.52 65.89
C ASN A 164 10.17 4.14 66.15
N ALA A 165 10.02 2.83 66.41
CA ALA A 165 9.36 2.20 67.57
C ALA A 165 7.84 1.93 67.63
N ALA A 166 7.59 0.78 68.28
CA ALA A 166 6.45 0.38 69.11
C ALA A 166 5.39 -0.57 68.49
N THR A 167 5.72 -1.86 68.56
CA THR A 167 5.01 -2.90 69.33
C THR A 167 3.49 -3.02 69.21
N SER A 168 3.09 -4.09 68.52
CA SER A 168 2.10 -5.12 68.89
C SER A 168 0.97 -4.78 69.86
N LYS A 169 -0.29 -5.05 69.43
CA LYS A 169 -1.09 -6.14 70.03
C LYS A 169 -2.40 -6.47 69.29
N SER A 170 -2.57 -7.78 69.12
CA SER A 170 -3.77 -8.58 69.41
C SER A 170 -4.99 -8.62 68.48
N ILE A 171 -5.28 -9.87 68.09
CA ILE A 171 -6.57 -10.61 68.22
C ILE A 171 -7.69 -10.12 67.27
N VAL A 172 -8.02 -10.79 66.15
CA VAL A 172 -8.52 -12.15 65.85
C VAL A 172 -10.06 -12.32 65.91
N TYR A 173 -10.60 -12.87 64.80
CA TYR A 173 -11.96 -13.38 64.49
C TYR A 173 -13.07 -12.32 64.32
N HIS A 174 -14.08 -12.43 63.44
CA HIS A 174 -14.73 -13.55 62.77
C HIS A 174 -15.32 -13.11 61.40
N GLU A 175 -15.28 -14.04 60.45
CA GLU A 175 -16.34 -14.46 59.52
C GLU A 175 -17.63 -13.63 59.32
N ASN A 176 -17.94 -13.53 58.03
CA ASN A 176 -19.22 -13.83 57.38
C ASN A 176 -20.30 -12.74 57.25
N GLU A 177 -20.50 -12.45 55.96
CA GLU A 177 -21.76 -12.54 55.23
C GLU A 177 -22.78 -11.39 55.28
N LYS A 178 -23.34 -11.20 54.07
CA LYS A 178 -24.62 -10.55 53.72
C LYS A 178 -24.57 -9.02 53.69
N GLU A 179 -25.20 -8.35 52.74
CA GLU A 179 -26.28 -8.73 51.83
C GLU A 179 -26.39 -7.64 50.75
N ALA A 180 -26.94 -8.04 49.59
CA ALA A 180 -27.67 -7.23 48.60
C ALA A 180 -26.94 -6.13 47.81
#